data_AF-A0A1I7ICM2-F1
#
_entry.id   AF-A0A1I7ICM2-F1
#
_cell.length_a   1.000
_cell.length_b   1.000
_cell.length_c   1.000
_cell.angle_alpha   90.00
_cell.angle_beta   90.00
_cell.angle_gamma   90.00
#
_symmetry.space_group_name_H-M   'P 1'
#
loop_
_entity.id
_entity.type
_entity.pdbx_description
1 polymer ?
#
loop_
_entity_poly.entity_id
_entity_poly.type
_entity_poly.pdbx_seq_one_letter_code
_entity_poly.pdbx_strand_id
1 'polypeptide(L)'
;MTVQIDKIIAQCSAEQPTAESLVRDLGVYSHEEFCISFCARVASEYVAGRLSFEAADAAVNWLHYFCYVDAERGIPDFSTAVHAAFDQGEYAHAGDPPDTDPVEKYTRPLLAQVATDYGSLCAPNNSLRARRP
;
A
#
# COMPACT_ATOMS: atom_id res chain seq x y z
N MET A 1 11.78 -14.41 0.04
CA MET A 1 11.53 -12.97 0.27
C MET A 1 10.06 -12.69 0.60
N THR A 2 9.08 -13.31 -0.07
CA THR A 2 7.63 -13.15 0.20
C THR A 2 7.16 -13.61 1.60
N VAL A 3 7.74 -14.70 2.12
CA VAL A 3 7.37 -15.28 3.44
C VAL A 3 7.54 -14.30 4.60
N GLN A 4 8.48 -13.35 4.51
CA GLN A 4 8.65 -12.34 5.55
C GLN A 4 7.55 -11.28 5.51
N ILE A 5 7.18 -10.76 4.33
CA ILE A 5 6.14 -9.73 4.23
C ILE A 5 4.78 -10.28 4.71
N ASP A 6 4.46 -11.53 4.39
CA ASP A 6 3.22 -12.16 4.87
C ASP A 6 3.15 -12.26 6.39
N LYS A 7 4.29 -12.57 7.03
CA LYS A 7 4.40 -12.62 8.49
C LYS A 7 4.15 -11.24 9.11
N ILE A 8 4.62 -10.18 8.46
CA ILE A 8 4.46 -8.80 8.93
C ILE A 8 3.01 -8.35 8.79
N ILE A 9 2.37 -8.64 7.66
CA ILE A 9 0.94 -8.37 7.45
C ILE A 9 0.12 -9.02 8.56
N ALA A 10 0.39 -10.30 8.85
CA ALA A 10 -0.29 -11.01 9.94
C ALA A 10 -0.03 -10.40 11.33
N GLN A 11 1.17 -9.88 11.59
CA GLN A 11 1.50 -9.19 12.85
C GLN A 11 0.84 -7.83 12.98
N CYS A 12 0.77 -7.04 11.91
CA CYS A 12 0.07 -5.74 11.90
C CYS A 12 -1.42 -5.92 12.22
N SER A 13 -2.03 -7.02 11.76
CA SER A 13 -3.42 -7.34 12.07
C SER A 13 -3.65 -7.87 13.49
N ALA A 14 -2.61 -8.28 14.22
CA ALA A 14 -2.73 -8.96 15.52
C ALA A 14 -2.15 -8.17 16.71
N GLU A 15 -0.99 -7.53 16.57
CA GLU A 15 -0.21 -7.02 17.72
C GLU A 15 0.44 -5.64 17.48
N GLN A 16 0.23 -4.97 16.34
CA GLN A 16 0.86 -3.68 15.99
C GLN A 16 2.38 -3.64 16.29
N PRO A 17 3.22 -4.41 15.56
CA PRO A 17 4.65 -4.49 15.81
C PRO A 17 5.34 -3.12 15.70
N THR A 18 6.48 -2.94 16.38
CA THR A 18 7.23 -1.68 16.26
C THR A 18 8.00 -1.60 14.95
N ALA A 19 8.14 -0.36 14.49
CA ALA A 19 8.99 0.11 13.40
C ALA A 19 10.34 -0.63 13.30
N GLU A 20 11.09 -0.66 14.40
CA GLU A 20 12.43 -1.20 14.46
C GLU A 20 12.47 -2.73 14.38
N SER A 21 11.43 -3.41 14.87
CA SER A 21 11.32 -4.86 14.84
C SER A 21 11.25 -5.39 13.41
N LEU A 22 10.56 -4.67 12.53
CA LEU A 22 10.31 -5.07 11.15
C LEU A 22 11.50 -4.78 10.25
N VAL A 23 12.12 -3.60 10.40
CA VAL A 23 13.35 -3.24 9.68
C VAL A 23 14.49 -4.20 10.03
N ARG A 24 14.61 -4.61 11.30
CA ARG A 24 15.63 -5.57 11.75
C ARG A 24 15.46 -6.94 11.08
N ASP A 25 14.22 -7.41 10.93
CA ASP A 25 13.94 -8.72 10.33
C ASP A 25 14.07 -8.68 8.79
N LEU A 26 13.94 -7.50 8.17
CA LEU A 26 13.97 -7.30 6.72
C LEU A 26 15.33 -6.98 6.11
N GLY A 27 16.40 -6.89 6.93
CA GLY A 27 17.81 -6.50 6.72
C GLY A 27 18.46 -6.31 5.33
N VAL A 28 17.71 -5.92 4.28
CA VAL A 28 18.12 -5.80 2.87
C VAL A 28 17.35 -4.74 2.10
N TYR A 29 16.27 -4.15 2.64
CA TYR A 29 15.49 -3.11 1.94
C TYR A 29 15.87 -1.70 2.41
N SER A 30 15.94 -0.76 1.48
CA SER A 30 15.82 0.68 1.80
C SER A 30 14.40 1.01 2.30
N HIS A 31 14.23 2.17 2.95
CA HIS A 31 12.93 2.65 3.43
C HIS A 31 11.88 2.68 2.32
N GLU A 32 12.23 3.25 1.16
CA GLU A 32 11.35 3.34 0.00
C GLU A 32 10.95 1.96 -0.54
N GLU A 33 11.93 1.07 -0.75
CA GLU A 33 11.66 -0.29 -1.25
C GLU A 33 10.79 -1.10 -0.28
N PHE A 34 10.98 -0.91 1.02
CA PHE A 34 10.14 -1.54 2.04
C PHE A 34 8.69 -1.07 1.92
N CYS A 35 8.45 0.25 1.92
CA CYS A 35 7.10 0.82 1.85
C CYS A 35 6.36 0.36 0.59
N ILE A 36 7.03 0.44 -0.57
CA ILE A 36 6.46 0.01 -1.84
C ILE A 36 6.13 -1.49 -1.82
N SER A 37 7.09 -2.32 -1.41
CA SER A 37 6.89 -3.79 -1.38
C SER A 37 5.80 -4.21 -0.40
N PHE A 38 5.72 -3.54 0.75
CA PHE A 38 4.70 -3.78 1.76
C PHE A 38 3.30 -3.45 1.23
N CYS A 39 3.09 -2.22 0.75
CA CYS A 39 1.80 -1.80 0.18
C CYS A 39 1.40 -2.65 -1.02
N ALA A 40 2.35 -3.03 -1.88
CA ALA A 40 2.05 -3.85 -3.06
C ALA A 40 1.58 -5.25 -2.65
N ARG A 41 2.19 -5.82 -1.61
CA ARG A 41 1.77 -7.11 -1.08
C ARG A 41 0.39 -7.03 -0.43
N VAL A 42 0.15 -6.03 0.43
CA VAL A 42 -1.16 -5.83 1.07
C VAL A 42 -2.26 -5.69 0.03
N ALA A 43 -2.08 -4.80 -0.95
CA ALA A 43 -3.03 -4.60 -2.04
C ALA A 43 -3.27 -5.89 -2.84
N SER A 44 -2.20 -6.64 -3.17
CA SER A 44 -2.31 -7.89 -3.92
C SER A 44 -3.06 -8.99 -3.15
N GLU A 45 -2.81 -9.14 -1.85
CA GLU A 45 -3.47 -10.16 -1.03
C GLU A 45 -4.95 -9.81 -0.79
N TYR A 46 -5.26 -8.53 -0.59
CA TYR A 46 -6.62 -8.02 -0.46
C TYR A 46 -7.43 -8.19 -1.76
N VAL A 47 -6.87 -7.80 -2.91
CA VAL A 47 -7.52 -7.99 -4.22
C VAL A 47 -7.75 -9.47 -4.52
N ALA A 48 -6.84 -10.35 -4.09
CA ALA A 48 -7.00 -11.79 -4.23
C ALA A 48 -7.96 -12.42 -3.21
N GLY A 49 -8.58 -11.64 -2.32
CA GLY A 49 -9.52 -12.11 -1.30
C GLY A 49 -8.88 -12.93 -0.18
N ARG A 50 -7.55 -12.88 -0.03
CA ARG A 50 -6.79 -13.59 1.01
C ARG A 50 -6.55 -12.75 2.27
N LEU A 51 -6.80 -11.44 2.18
CA LEU A 51 -6.75 -10.50 3.29
C LEU A 51 -8.09 -9.76 3.36
N SER A 52 -8.67 -9.63 4.57
CA SER A 52 -9.90 -8.86 4.75
C SER A 52 -9.63 -7.36 4.59
N PHE A 53 -10.67 -6.57 4.40
CA PHE A 53 -10.54 -5.11 4.32
C PHE A 53 -9.92 -4.55 5.60
N GLU A 54 -10.43 -4.95 6.76
CA GLU A 54 -9.98 -4.46 8.08
C GLU A 54 -8.51 -4.80 8.33
N ALA A 55 -8.08 -6.02 7.94
CA ALA A 55 -6.70 -6.44 8.10
C ALA A 55 -5.74 -5.69 7.16
N ALA A 56 -6.18 -5.43 5.93
CA ALA A 56 -5.43 -4.70 4.93
C ALA A 56 -5.31 -3.21 5.30
N ASP A 57 -6.42 -2.60 5.67
CA ASP A 57 -6.49 -1.22 6.12
C ASP A 57 -5.60 -0.98 7.34
N ALA A 58 -5.74 -1.80 8.39
CA ALA A 58 -4.91 -1.68 9.59
C ALA A 58 -3.40 -1.79 9.27
N ALA A 59 -3.02 -2.65 8.32
CA ALA A 59 -1.63 -2.80 7.89
C ALA A 59 -1.10 -1.53 7.19
N VAL A 60 -1.89 -0.92 6.30
CA VAL A 60 -1.49 0.30 5.57
C VAL A 60 -1.50 1.53 6.47
N ASN A 61 -2.50 1.66 7.36
CA ASN A 61 -2.56 2.69 8.39
C ASN A 61 -1.32 2.64 9.30
N TRP A 62 -0.87 1.42 9.66
CA TRP A 62 0.36 1.24 10.43
C TRP A 62 1.60 1.72 9.66
N LEU A 63 1.74 1.36 8.37
CA LEU A 63 2.86 1.82 7.55
C LEU A 63 2.88 3.34 7.44
N HIS A 64 1.70 3.96 7.26
CA HIS A 64 1.57 5.40 7.20
C HIS A 64 2.06 6.03 8.51
N TYR A 65 1.61 5.56 9.67
CA TYR A 65 2.13 6.02 10.96
C TYR A 65 3.65 5.86 11.05
N PHE A 66 4.17 4.68 10.71
CA PHE A 66 5.61 4.39 10.71
C PHE A 66 6.43 5.40 9.90
N CYS A 67 5.94 5.81 8.72
CA CYS A 67 6.62 6.78 7.87
C CYS A 67 6.68 8.19 8.46
N TYR A 68 5.78 8.53 9.39
CA TYR A 68 5.70 9.85 10.02
C TYR A 68 6.25 9.91 11.47
N VAL A 69 6.63 8.78 12.07
CA VAL A 69 7.33 8.77 13.38
C VAL A 69 8.66 9.52 13.30
N ASP A 70 9.31 9.51 12.13
CA ASP A 70 10.55 10.21 11.84
C ASP A 70 10.35 11.03 10.57
N ALA A 71 10.18 12.35 10.73
CA ALA A 71 9.76 13.27 9.66
C ALA A 71 10.72 13.31 8.46
N GLU A 72 11.95 12.81 8.60
CA GLU A 72 12.93 12.75 7.52
C GLU A 72 12.73 11.55 6.56
N ARG A 73 11.95 10.53 6.95
CA ARG A 73 11.79 9.31 6.13
C ARG A 73 10.82 9.49 4.96
N GLY A 74 9.70 10.19 5.19
CA GLY A 74 8.63 10.38 4.21
C GLY A 74 7.92 9.08 3.81
N ILE A 75 6.87 9.19 3.00
CA ILE A 75 6.13 8.05 2.45
C ILE A 75 6.18 8.11 0.91
N PRO A 76 6.54 7.02 0.21
CA PRO A 76 6.56 7.02 -1.25
C PRO A 76 5.16 7.22 -1.85
N ASP A 77 5.08 7.86 -3.02
CA ASP A 77 3.81 8.17 -3.70
C ASP A 77 2.90 6.95 -3.88
N PHE A 78 3.47 5.78 -4.22
CA PHE A 78 2.73 4.51 -4.28
C PHE A 78 2.01 4.20 -2.98
N SER A 79 2.76 4.30 -1.88
CA SER A 79 2.29 3.87 -0.56
C SER A 79 1.23 4.83 -0.07
N THR A 80 1.40 6.13 -0.34
CA THR A 80 0.37 7.17 -0.13
C THR A 80 -0.90 6.88 -0.93
N ALA A 81 -0.77 6.50 -2.21
CA ALA A 81 -1.92 6.21 -3.06
C ALA A 81 -2.67 4.94 -2.61
N VAL A 82 -1.95 3.90 -2.18
CA VAL A 82 -2.56 2.71 -1.58
C VAL A 82 -3.27 3.06 -0.27
N HIS A 83 -2.65 3.84 0.60
CA HIS A 83 -3.28 4.32 1.84
C HIS A 83 -4.57 5.10 1.56
N ALA A 84 -4.51 6.05 0.64
CA ALA A 84 -5.69 6.82 0.23
C ALA A 84 -6.81 5.92 -0.31
N ALA A 85 -6.51 4.86 -1.05
CA ALA A 85 -7.52 3.94 -1.55
C ALA A 85 -8.26 3.18 -0.42
N PHE A 86 -7.56 2.79 0.64
CA PHE A 86 -8.18 2.16 1.80
C PHE A 86 -9.00 3.17 2.62
N ASP A 87 -8.48 4.37 2.86
CA ASP A 87 -9.16 5.48 3.56
C ASP A 87 -10.52 5.82 2.90
N GLN A 88 -10.59 5.86 1.57
CA GLN A 88 -11.85 6.09 0.85
C GLN A 88 -12.89 4.97 1.04
N GLY A 89 -12.50 3.78 1.51
CA GLY A 89 -13.40 2.67 1.83
C GLY A 89 -13.97 2.68 3.25
N GLU A 90 -13.42 3.50 4.15
CA GLU A 90 -13.80 3.47 5.57
C GLU A 90 -15.14 4.15 5.88
N TYR A 91 -15.63 5.01 4.98
CA TYR A 91 -16.78 5.86 5.27
C TYR A 91 -17.77 5.94 4.12
N ALA A 92 -19.04 6.21 4.47
CA ALA A 92 -20.07 6.50 3.48
C ALA A 92 -19.84 7.90 2.89
N HIS A 93 -19.84 7.99 1.56
CA HIS A 93 -19.61 9.26 0.87
C HIS A 93 -20.90 10.05 0.68
N ALA A 94 -20.80 11.37 0.73
CA ALA A 94 -21.94 12.24 0.48
C ALA A 94 -22.47 12.06 -0.95
N GLY A 95 -23.77 11.77 -1.08
CA GLY A 95 -24.42 11.51 -2.36
C GLY A 95 -24.56 10.03 -2.71
N ASP A 96 -23.95 9.14 -1.92
CA ASP A 96 -24.11 7.71 -2.10
C ASP A 96 -25.44 7.21 -1.50
N PRO A 97 -26.11 6.26 -2.16
CA PRO A 97 -27.21 5.54 -1.55
C PRO A 97 -26.81 4.91 -0.20
N PRO A 98 -27.71 4.82 0.79
CA PRO A 98 -27.41 4.26 2.12
C PRO A 98 -26.85 2.82 2.10
N ASP A 99 -27.21 2.03 1.09
CA ASP A 99 -26.78 0.63 0.95
C ASP A 99 -25.51 0.48 0.10
N THR A 100 -24.83 1.59 -0.22
CA THR A 100 -23.57 1.55 -0.97
C THR A 100 -22.47 1.00 -0.09
N ASP A 101 -21.80 -0.05 -0.55
CA ASP A 101 -20.55 -0.52 0.04
C ASP A 101 -19.39 0.38 -0.45
N PRO A 102 -18.78 1.20 0.43
CA PRO A 102 -17.69 2.10 0.02
C PRO A 102 -16.43 1.33 -0.39
N VAL A 103 -16.21 0.13 0.16
CA VAL A 103 -15.06 -0.71 -0.15
C VAL A 103 -15.13 -1.19 -1.61
N GLU A 104 -16.30 -1.69 -2.01
CA GLU A 104 -16.54 -2.15 -3.38
C GLU A 104 -16.57 -0.98 -4.38
N LYS A 105 -17.09 0.19 -3.96
CA LYS A 105 -17.20 1.37 -4.83
C LYS A 105 -15.91 2.16 -4.97
N TYR A 106 -15.09 2.27 -3.93
CA TYR A 106 -13.91 3.13 -3.90
C TYR A 106 -12.61 2.34 -3.75
N THR A 107 -12.45 1.53 -2.70
CA THR A 107 -11.17 0.86 -2.43
C THR A 107 -10.74 -0.04 -3.57
N ARG A 108 -11.60 -0.97 -4.03
CA ARG A 108 -11.21 -1.89 -5.11
C ARG A 108 -10.90 -1.19 -6.43
N PRO A 109 -11.73 -0.26 -6.93
CA PRO A 109 -11.41 0.46 -8.17
C PRO A 109 -10.15 1.31 -8.06
N LEU A 110 -9.95 2.00 -6.93
CA LEU A 110 -8.76 2.83 -6.72
C LEU A 110 -7.48 1.99 -6.66
N LEU A 111 -7.49 0.84 -5.98
CA LEU A 111 -6.33 -0.06 -5.96
C LEU A 111 -5.98 -0.60 -7.36
N ALA A 112 -7.00 -0.88 -8.19
CA ALA A 112 -6.77 -1.29 -9.58
C ALA A 112 -6.16 -0.16 -10.42
N GLN A 113 -6.58 1.09 -10.19
CA GLN A 113 -6.00 2.27 -10.83
C GLN A 113 -4.55 2.48 -10.38
N VAL A 114 -4.27 2.44 -9.07
CA VAL A 114 -2.92 2.56 -8.53
C VAL A 114 -1.99 1.48 -9.10
N ALA A 115 -2.45 0.23 -9.20
CA ALA A 115 -1.67 -0.84 -9.81
C ALA A 115 -1.37 -0.60 -11.30
N THR A 116 -2.32 -0.02 -12.04
CA THR A 116 -2.15 0.33 -13.46
C THR A 116 -1.15 1.48 -13.63
N ASP A 117 -1.30 2.53 -12.83
CA ASP A 117 -0.46 3.72 -12.86
C ASP A 117 0.97 3.35 -12.46
N TYR A 118 1.15 2.54 -11.41
CA TYR A 118 2.48 2.09 -11.01
C TYR A 118 3.08 1.03 -11.93
N GLY A 119 2.29 0.15 -12.55
CA GLY A 119 2.78 -0.68 -13.65
C GLY A 119 3.29 0.15 -14.83
N SER A 120 2.70 1.34 -15.04
CA SER A 120 3.11 2.32 -16.06
C SER A 120 4.30 3.19 -15.61
N LEU A 121 4.46 3.45 -14.31
CA LEU A 121 5.59 4.20 -13.72
C LEU A 121 6.84 3.32 -13.48
N CYS A 122 6.65 2.02 -13.20
CA CYS A 122 7.72 1.02 -13.12
C CYS A 122 8.16 0.50 -14.50
N ALA A 123 7.47 0.86 -15.59
CA ALA A 123 8.03 0.72 -16.93
C ALA A 123 9.22 1.70 -17.01
N PRO A 124 10.46 1.22 -17.17
CA PRO A 124 11.61 2.11 -17.25
C PRO A 124 11.36 3.12 -18.36
N ASN A 125 11.41 4.39 -17.97
CA ASN A 125 11.22 5.56 -18.82
C ASN A 125 12.14 5.46 -20.05
N ASN A 126 11.68 4.84 -21.14
CA ASN A 126 12.42 4.75 -22.40
C ASN A 126 12.16 6.01 -23.25
N SER A 127 12.18 7.17 -22.60
CA SER A 127 11.96 8.48 -23.20
C SER A 127 13.28 9.24 -23.40
N LEU A 128 14.32 8.54 -23.89
CA LEU A 128 15.45 9.14 -24.60
C LEU A 128 15.87 8.28 -25.80
N ARG A 129 14.91 7.96 -26.68
CA ARG A 129 15.19 7.74 -28.10
C ARG A 129 14.42 8.76 -28.94
N ALA A 130 14.88 10.00 -28.89
CA ALA A 130 14.53 10.98 -29.90
C ALA A 130 15.79 11.58 -30.54
N ARG A 131 16.06 11.06 -31.74
CA ARG A 131 16.54 11.82 -32.92
C ARG A 131 18.02 12.20 -32.94
N ARG A 132 18.81 11.29 -33.54
CA ARG A 132 19.84 11.70 -34.53
C ARG A 132 19.16 12.44 -35.68
N PRO A 133 19.83 13.44 -36.25
CA PRO A 133 20.56 13.21 -37.50
C PRO A 133 22.02 12.80 -37.27
#